data_AF-A0A381SFJ0-F1
#
_entry.id   AF-A0A381SFJ0-F1
#
_cell.length_a   1.000
_cell.length_b   1.000
_cell.length_c   1.000
_cell.angle_alpha   90.00
_cell.angle_beta   90.00
_cell.angle_gamma   90.00
#
_symmetry.space_group_name_H-M   'P 1'
#
loop_
_entity.id
_entity.type
_entity.pdbx_description
1 polymer ?
#
loop_
_entity_poly.entity_id
_entity_poly.type
_entity_poly.pdbx_seq_one_letter_code
_entity_poly.pdbx_strand_id
1 'polypeptide(L)' 'MLPWNHRLPLALAVLALLIIITGGWVRIADAGESCPDWPACFGGWQFDVPPEEQRAWWADHPSEADHRWQDNPEFAYSSN' A
#
# COMPACT_ATOMS: atom_id res chain seq x y z
N MET A 1 27.18 20.64 20.69
CA MET A 1 26.83 19.35 21.32
C MET A 1 25.35 19.44 21.68
N LEU A 2 24.45 18.78 20.94
CA LEU A 2 23.01 18.82 21.29
C LEU A 2 22.83 18.20 22.69
N PRO A 3 22.08 18.84 23.62
CA PRO A 3 21.77 18.22 24.90
C PRO A 3 21.04 16.89 24.67
N TRP A 4 21.48 15.85 25.39
CA TRP A 4 21.00 14.47 25.21
C TRP A 4 19.56 14.33 25.69
N ASN A 5 18.61 14.61 24.79
CA ASN A 5 17.18 14.51 25.05
C ASN A 5 16.68 13.11 24.69
N HIS A 6 16.56 12.22 25.68
CA HIS A 6 16.08 10.84 25.51
C HIS A 6 14.66 10.73 24.92
N ARG A 7 13.90 11.82 24.91
CA ARG A 7 12.54 11.85 24.34
C ARG A 7 12.53 11.64 22.83
N LEU A 8 13.54 12.17 22.12
CA LEU A 8 13.64 12.04 20.66
C LEU A 8 13.88 10.59 20.20
N PRO A 9 14.90 9.86 20.71
CA PRO A 9 15.11 8.46 20.31
C PRO A 9 13.93 7.57 20.72
N LEU A 10 13.28 7.83 21.87
CA LEU A 10 12.07 7.10 22.26
C LEU A 10 10.91 7.35 21.27
N ALA A 11 10.69 8.60 20.88
CA ALA A 11 9.64 8.94 19.90
C ALA A 11 9.89 8.26 18.55
N LEU A 12 11.14 8.24 18.07
CA LEU A 12 11.52 7.54 16.84
C LEU A 12 11.34 6.03 16.96
N ALA A 13 11.68 5.42 18.10
CA ALA A 13 11.46 3.99 18.33
C ALA A 13 9.97 3.62 18.33
N VAL A 14 9.13 4.45 18.94
CA VAL A 14 7.67 4.27 18.91
C VAL A 14 7.15 4.40 17.47
N LEU A 15 7.57 5.43 16.73
CA LEU A 15 7.18 5.60 15.33
C LEU A 15 7.61 4.41 14.46
N ALA A 16 8.84 3.94 14.62
CA ALA A 16 9.34 2.77 13.91
C ALA A 16 8.50 1.52 14.22
N LEU A 17 8.15 1.29 15.49
CA LEU A 17 7.29 0.19 15.89
C LEU A 17 5.90 0.28 15.23
N LEU A 18 5.30 1.47 15.19
CA LEU A 18 4.02 1.69 14.51
C LEU A 18 4.11 1.36 13.02
N ILE A 19 5.16 1.80 12.33
CA ILE A 19 5.39 1.49 10.91
C ILE A 19 5.52 -0.01 10.68
N ILE A 20 6.26 -0.73 11.53
CA ILE A 20 6.44 -2.18 11.42
C ILE A 20 5.09 -2.90 11.59
N ILE A 21 4.29 -2.52 12.59
CA ILE A 21 2.98 -3.12 12.84
C ILE A 21 2.04 -2.87 11.66
N THR A 22 1.97 -1.62 11.17
CA THR A 22 1.14 -1.27 10.02
C THR A 22 1.59 -1.99 8.75
N GLY A 23 2.89 -2.08 8.48
CA GLY A 23 3.41 -2.83 7.34
C GLY A 23 3.13 -4.33 7.43
N GLY A 24 3.22 -4.91 8.62
CA GLY A 24 2.82 -6.30 8.87
C GLY A 24 1.32 -6.52 8.63
N TRP A 25 0.48 -5.59 9.07
CA TRP A 25 -0.96 -5.64 8.82
C TRP A 25 -1.29 -5.59 7.32
N VAL A 26 -0.71 -4.65 6.57
CA VAL A 26 -0.89 -4.53 5.11
C VAL A 26 -0.55 -5.86 4.40
N ARG A 27 0.52 -6.53 4.84
CA ARG A 27 0.92 -7.82 4.26
C ARG A 27 -0.09 -8.93 4.54
N ILE A 28 -0.63 -9.00 5.75
CA ILE A 28 -1.62 -10.02 6.17
C ILE A 28 -2.98 -9.76 5.52
N ALA A 29 -3.34 -8.49 5.31
CA ALA A 29 -4.57 -8.09 4.63
C ALA A 29 -4.49 -8.24 3.10
N ASP A 30 -3.36 -8.71 2.56
CA ASP A 30 -3.08 -8.78 1.11
C ASP A 30 -3.20 -7.44 0.37
N ALA A 31 -3.12 -6.31 1.09
CA ALA A 31 -3.25 -4.95 0.56
C ALA A 31 -1.93 -4.37 0.03
N GLY A 32 -0.91 -5.21 -0.20
CA GLY A 32 0.42 -4.76 -0.62
C GLY A 32 0.46 -4.17 -2.04
N GLU A 33 -0.55 -4.46 -2.85
CA GLU A 33 -0.66 -4.03 -4.25
C GLU A 33 -1.93 -3.20 -4.50
N SER A 34 -2.48 -2.58 -3.44
CA SER A 34 -3.69 -1.75 -3.54
C SER A 34 -3.51 -0.52 -4.43
N CYS A 35 -2.27 -0.05 -4.59
CA CYS A 35 -1.92 1.01 -5.53
C CYS A 35 -0.77 0.51 -6.42
N PRO A 36 -0.91 0.56 -7.77
CA PRO A 36 0.17 0.18 -8.69
C PRO A 36 1.39 1.09 -8.58
N ASP A 37 1.16 2.35 -8.21
CA ASP A 37 2.16 3.40 -8.18
C ASP A 37 2.36 3.97 -6.78
N TRP A 38 3.51 4.61 -6.59
CA TRP A 38 3.79 5.49 -5.45
C TRP A 38 4.69 6.64 -5.92
N PRO A 39 4.46 7.91 -5.52
CA PRO A 39 3.58 8.38 -4.44
C PRO A 39 2.12 8.69 -4.84
N ALA A 40 1.81 8.62 -6.13
CA ALA A 40 0.44 8.67 -6.66
C ALA A 40 -0.20 7.28 -6.62
N CYS A 41 -1.53 7.17 -6.73
CA CYS A 41 -2.27 5.91 -6.81
C CYS A 41 -3.22 5.98 -8.03
N PHE A 42 -3.09 5.04 -8.97
CA PHE A 42 -3.81 5.05 -10.26
C PHE A 42 -3.66 6.38 -11.03
N GLY A 43 -2.44 6.94 -11.04
CA GLY A 43 -2.15 8.24 -11.65
C GLY A 43 -2.70 9.47 -10.91
N GLY A 44 -3.42 9.29 -9.79
CA GLY A 44 -4.01 10.36 -8.97
C GLY A 44 -3.37 10.53 -7.60
N TRP A 45 -3.77 11.58 -6.86
CA TRP A 45 -3.33 11.83 -5.47
C TRP A 45 -4.42 11.49 -4.44
N GLN A 46 -5.45 10.77 -4.86
CA GLN A 46 -6.52 10.28 -4.00
C GLN A 46 -6.10 8.96 -3.35
N PHE A 47 -6.46 8.80 -2.07
CA PHE A 47 -6.20 7.57 -1.32
C PHE A 47 -7.36 6.57 -1.40
N ASP A 48 -8.53 7.04 -1.83
CA ASP A 48 -9.73 6.23 -2.04
C ASP A 48 -10.07 6.33 -3.53
N VAL A 49 -9.85 5.24 -4.26
CA VAL A 49 -10.09 5.16 -5.70
C VAL A 49 -11.29 4.24 -5.87
N PRO A 50 -12.36 4.69 -6.55
CA PRO A 50 -13.56 3.89 -6.61
C PRO A 50 -13.31 2.61 -7.45
N PRO A 51 -13.96 1.47 -7.13
CA PRO A 51 -13.61 0.18 -7.73
C PRO A 51 -13.71 0.12 -9.26
N GLU A 52 -14.56 0.93 -9.87
CA GLU A 52 -14.68 1.04 -11.32
C GLU A 52 -13.43 1.62 -11.99
N GLU A 53 -12.79 2.62 -11.37
CA GLU A 53 -11.55 3.23 -11.88
C GLU A 53 -10.39 2.24 -11.76
N GLN A 54 -10.33 1.50 -10.63
CA GLN A 54 -9.32 0.46 -10.44
C GLN A 54 -9.44 -0.64 -11.51
N ARG A 55 -10.66 -1.14 -11.74
CA ARG A 55 -10.92 -2.17 -12.77
C ARG A 55 -10.57 -1.70 -14.17
N ALA A 56 -10.87 -0.44 -14.49
CA ALA A 56 -10.53 0.14 -15.79
C ALA A 56 -9.00 0.19 -15.98
N TRP A 57 -8.26 0.64 -14.97
CA TRP A 57 -6.80 0.68 -15.03
C TRP A 57 -6.19 -0.69 -15.31
N TRP A 58 -6.62 -1.71 -14.57
CA TRP A 58 -6.07 -3.05 -14.71
C TRP A 58 -6.47 -3.75 -16.01
N ALA A 59 -7.61 -3.39 -16.59
CA ALA A 59 -7.98 -3.81 -17.94
C ALA A 59 -7.03 -3.22 -19.00
N ASP A 60 -6.60 -1.97 -18.80
CA ASP A 60 -5.65 -1.28 -19.68
C ASP A 60 -4.18 -1.69 -19.43
N HIS A 61 -3.85 -2.13 -18.20
CA HIS A 61 -2.49 -2.51 -17.75
C HIS A 61 -2.43 -3.94 -17.19
N PRO A 62 -2.75 -4.98 -17.99
CA PRO A 62 -2.88 -6.34 -17.50
C PRO A 62 -1.56 -6.96 -17.00
N SER A 63 -0.40 -6.43 -17.39
CA SER A 63 0.91 -6.90 -16.92
C SER A 63 1.28 -6.42 -15.52
N GLU A 64 0.60 -5.39 -15.02
CA GLU A 64 0.87 -4.77 -13.72
C GLU A 64 0.00 -5.36 -12.60
N ALA A 65 -1.04 -6.12 -12.96
CA ALA A 65 -1.92 -6.78 -12.00
C ALA A 65 -1.19 -7.85 -11.19
N ASP A 66 -1.63 -8.10 -9.95
CA ASP A 66 -0.95 -8.95 -8.98
C ASP A 66 -0.60 -10.34 -9.52
N HIS A 67 0.71 -10.62 -9.58
CA HIS A 67 1.23 -11.85 -10.15
C HIS A 67 0.87 -13.07 -9.29
N ARG A 68 0.52 -12.88 -8.01
CA ARG A 68 0.09 -13.96 -7.11
C ARG A 68 -1.28 -14.52 -7.48
N TRP A 69 -2.10 -13.76 -8.19
CA TRP A 69 -3.49 -14.13 -8.51
C TRP A 69 -3.75 -14.23 -10.01
N GLN A 70 -2.70 -14.52 -10.81
CA GLN A 70 -2.83 -14.78 -12.26
C GLN A 70 -3.88 -15.85 -12.59
N ASP A 71 -4.06 -16.81 -11.69
CA ASP A 71 -4.99 -17.92 -11.83
C ASP A 71 -6.44 -17.56 -11.47
N ASN A 72 -6.65 -16.39 -10.82
CA ASN A 72 -7.94 -15.89 -10.38
C ASN A 72 -8.09 -14.39 -10.73
N PRO A 73 -8.42 -14.05 -11.99
CA PRO A 73 -8.51 -12.67 -12.44
C PRO A 73 -9.56 -11.85 -11.69
N GLU A 74 -10.63 -12.48 -11.19
CA GLU A 74 -11.66 -11.76 -10.42
C GLU A 74 -11.10 -11.20 -9.10
N PHE A 75 -10.15 -11.92 -8.47
CA PHE A 75 -9.47 -11.46 -7.25
C PHE A 75 -8.42 -10.38 -7.57
N ALA A 76 -7.70 -10.52 -8.69
CA ALA A 76 -6.74 -9.52 -9.16
C ALA A 76 -7.37 -8.15 -9.45
N TYR A 77 -8.66 -8.10 -9.78
CA TYR A 77 -9.39 -6.87 -10.12
C TYR A 77 -10.38 -6.39 -9.03
N SER A 78 -10.37 -7.01 -7.84
CA SER A 78 -11.37 -6.77 -6.78
C SER A 78 -10.79 -6.54 -5.39
N SER A 79 -9.49 -6.24 -5.24
CA SER A 79 -8.96 -5.86 -3.93
C SER A 79 -9.55 -4.51 -3.49
N ASN A 80 -10.64 -4.55 -2.72
CA ASN A 80 -11.07 -3.45 -1.86
C ASN A 80 -9.99 -3.12 -0.83
#